data_AF-A0A7C4IHS6-F1
#
_entry.id   AF-A0A7C4IHS6-F1
#
_cell.length_a   1.000
_cell.length_b   1.000
_cell.length_c   1.000
_cell.angle_alpha   90.00
_cell.angle_beta   90.00
_cell.angle_gamma   90.00
#
_symmetry.space_group_name_H-M   'P 1'
#
loop_
_entity.id
_entity.type
_entity.pdbx_description
1 polymer ?
#
loop_
_entity_poly.entity_id
_entity_poly.type
_entity_poly.pdbx_seq_one_letter_code
_entity_poly.pdbx_strand_id
1 'polypeptide(L)'
;MPSGCRLRGFGGLPRAGRKKGGVAGVCVSERAAREGLRWAMRKRLAACLVAILCCAALATVAAAQHSRQPATRPATVSATAPATSPVDLARQRLRHLTGRAVQLCQQGKFDEAEQVLIEALRLAPDHPTNLYNMACVLARTDRPDGAMRFLQRSCEAGFVNFVHIARDPDLDSLRQRPDYKALMARKDQLQKAHAERALAALRERFGDGYLYELDERARLIFATNTDAQTLADLKAVLLAQANALWKDLFDHKPDQYIAVVLPSAADYRKMVPSPNVGGFYNPEARVLIARRLGQIMTHEFTHALHNADIEAAGQNHPVWITEGLATLYEAATFENGSVTPRDNFRLPYVQAAARTGKSIPLERLLTMTQPQFVSRAILAYGQSGSLLLFLHENGLLRKFYDTYKGTYDQDRTGRMALEQTTGRKLKDLENDWRKWLATRRPPAMTTGPDGAFLGVRFGQENDGLKLEDVVAKGPADTAGLRRGDVIVGMDELDVRDYQSLLPLLAERKPGETVWLRVRRAERYLAVPVVLGRRNATTSPSGR
;
A
#
# COMPACT_ATOMS: atom_id res chain seq x y z
N MET A 1 -14.72 -30.11 -17.41
CA MET A 1 -14.33 -28.68 -17.40
C MET A 1 -12.83 -28.59 -17.61
N PRO A 2 -12.28 -27.55 -18.27
CA PRO A 2 -10.83 -27.38 -18.36
C PRO A 2 -10.28 -26.90 -17.01
N SER A 3 -9.48 -27.73 -16.34
CA SER A 3 -8.77 -27.41 -15.10
C SER A 3 -7.65 -26.40 -15.39
N GLY A 4 -7.92 -25.12 -15.09
CA GLY A 4 -7.01 -24.01 -15.37
C GLY A 4 -5.70 -24.10 -14.57
N CYS A 5 -4.60 -24.26 -15.30
CA CYS A 5 -3.22 -24.24 -14.81
C CYS A 5 -2.88 -22.93 -14.07
N ARG A 6 -2.17 -23.00 -12.93
CA ARG A 6 -1.96 -21.86 -12.00
C ARG A 6 -0.50 -21.43 -11.81
N LEU A 7 0.33 -21.53 -12.85
CA LEU A 7 1.74 -21.08 -12.80
C LEU A 7 1.91 -19.60 -12.43
N ARG A 8 3.02 -19.28 -11.74
CA ARG A 8 3.29 -17.93 -11.21
C ARG A 8 4.21 -17.12 -12.13
N GLY A 9 3.76 -15.91 -12.49
CA GLY A 9 4.54 -14.91 -13.22
C GLY A 9 5.40 -14.03 -12.31
N PHE A 10 6.03 -13.01 -12.90
CA PHE A 10 6.69 -11.91 -12.18
C PHE A 10 5.77 -10.71 -12.04
N GLY A 11 5.53 -10.23 -10.82
CA GLY A 11 4.90 -8.94 -10.59
C GLY A 11 5.72 -7.77 -11.16
N GLY A 12 5.05 -6.88 -11.88
CA GLY A 12 5.64 -5.66 -12.43
C GLY A 12 4.60 -4.53 -12.48
N LEU A 13 5.02 -3.31 -12.13
CA LEU A 13 4.15 -2.13 -12.10
C LEU A 13 3.42 -1.94 -13.46
N PRO A 14 2.09 -1.74 -13.47
CA PRO A 14 1.33 -1.61 -14.70
C PRO A 14 1.66 -0.29 -15.41
N ARG A 15 2.39 -0.37 -16.53
CA ARG A 15 2.52 0.76 -17.48
C ARG A 15 1.29 0.84 -18.37
N ALA A 16 0.80 2.06 -18.58
CA ALA A 16 -0.42 2.31 -19.35
C ALA A 16 -0.26 1.94 -20.84
N GLY A 17 -1.08 1.00 -21.32
CA GLY A 17 -1.14 0.64 -22.73
C GLY A 17 -1.84 1.71 -23.58
N ARG A 18 -1.18 2.20 -24.64
CA ARG A 18 -1.84 3.00 -25.68
C ARG A 18 -2.78 2.11 -26.50
N LYS A 19 -4.00 2.56 -26.76
CA LYS A 19 -4.91 1.91 -27.72
C LYS A 19 -4.31 1.97 -29.14
N LYS A 20 -4.44 0.87 -29.88
CA LYS A 20 -4.63 0.90 -31.34
C LYS A 20 -6.04 0.37 -31.64
N GLY A 21 -6.68 0.92 -32.66
CA GLY A 21 -8.01 0.45 -33.10
C GLY A 21 -7.91 -0.70 -34.10
N GLY A 22 -8.98 -1.48 -34.18
CA GLY A 22 -9.28 -2.44 -35.25
C GLY A 22 -10.78 -2.35 -35.55
N VAL A 23 -11.17 -2.59 -36.80
CA VAL A 23 -12.53 -2.34 -37.32
C VAL A 23 -13.05 -3.61 -38.00
N ALA A 24 -14.38 -3.67 -38.19
CA ALA A 24 -15.20 -4.73 -38.79
C ALA A 24 -15.53 -5.91 -37.83
N GLY A 25 -16.76 -6.43 -37.86
CA GLY A 25 -17.92 -5.95 -38.64
C GLY A 25 -19.24 -6.62 -38.24
N VAL A 26 -20.36 -6.05 -38.69
CA VAL A 26 -21.72 -6.59 -38.55
C VAL A 26 -22.46 -6.39 -39.87
N CYS A 27 -23.13 -7.42 -40.36
CA CYS A 27 -23.93 -7.35 -41.58
C CYS A 27 -25.34 -6.79 -41.33
N VAL A 28 -25.62 -5.67 -41.98
CA VAL A 28 -26.88 -5.29 -42.65
C VAL A 28 -28.19 -5.94 -42.16
N SER A 29 -29.08 -5.07 -41.65
CA SER A 29 -30.49 -5.03 -42.07
C SER A 29 -30.95 -3.57 -42.15
N GLU A 30 -31.75 -3.22 -43.16
CA GLU A 30 -32.08 -1.83 -43.50
C GLU A 30 -33.38 -1.28 -42.88
N ARG A 31 -33.61 0.04 -43.12
CA ARG A 31 -34.89 0.79 -43.08
C ARG A 31 -35.40 1.32 -41.73
N ALA A 32 -35.08 2.59 -41.46
CA ALA A 32 -36.06 3.60 -41.03
C ALA A 32 -35.51 5.03 -41.21
N ALA A 33 -36.39 6.04 -41.11
CA ALA A 33 -36.09 7.45 -40.83
C ALA A 33 -35.05 8.18 -41.72
N ARG A 34 -35.43 8.48 -42.97
CA ARG A 34 -34.90 9.67 -43.67
C ARG A 34 -35.68 10.91 -43.22
N GLU A 35 -35.21 11.65 -42.22
CA GLU A 35 -35.62 13.05 -41.98
C GLU A 35 -34.66 13.78 -41.03
N GLY A 36 -34.65 15.11 -41.06
CA GLY A 36 -33.83 15.96 -40.16
C GLY A 36 -32.53 16.55 -40.74
N LEU A 37 -31.98 16.02 -41.84
CA LEU A 37 -30.74 16.56 -42.46
C LEU A 37 -30.99 17.82 -43.32
N ARG A 38 -31.56 18.88 -42.73
CA ARG A 38 -31.64 20.21 -43.35
C ARG A 38 -31.69 21.41 -42.39
N TRP A 39 -31.31 21.23 -41.11
CA TRP A 39 -31.26 22.31 -40.09
C TRP A 39 -29.96 22.34 -39.27
N ALA A 40 -28.79 22.10 -39.89
CA ALA A 40 -27.49 22.11 -39.19
C ALA A 40 -26.31 22.79 -39.93
N MET A 41 -26.53 23.39 -41.10
CA MET A 41 -25.47 24.05 -41.88
C MET A 41 -25.90 25.41 -42.45
N ARG A 42 -26.06 26.42 -41.57
CA ARG A 42 -26.05 27.87 -41.87
C ARG A 42 -26.18 28.72 -40.59
N LYS A 43 -25.13 28.75 -39.76
CA LYS A 43 -24.81 29.82 -38.78
C LYS A 43 -23.46 29.54 -38.09
N ARG A 44 -22.37 29.86 -38.78
CA ARG A 44 -21.01 29.97 -38.24
C ARG A 44 -20.34 31.18 -38.89
N LEU A 45 -20.48 32.35 -38.27
CA LEU A 45 -19.74 33.59 -38.54
C LEU A 45 -20.13 34.65 -37.48
N ALA A 46 -19.18 35.53 -37.14
CA ALA A 46 -19.27 36.69 -36.23
C ALA A 46 -19.48 36.44 -34.71
N ALA A 47 -18.78 37.25 -33.90
CA ALA A 47 -18.69 37.34 -32.43
C ALA A 47 -17.83 36.26 -31.73
N CYS A 48 -16.53 36.49 -31.45
CA CYS A 48 -15.93 37.30 -30.36
C CYS A 48 -15.80 36.52 -29.03
N LEU A 49 -14.69 36.58 -28.25
CA LEU A 49 -13.42 37.33 -28.38
C LEU A 49 -12.32 36.67 -27.49
N VAL A 50 -11.05 37.08 -27.67
CA VAL A 50 -9.84 36.76 -26.85
C VAL A 50 -9.28 35.32 -26.95
N ALA A 51 -7.97 35.09 -27.10
CA ALA A 51 -6.94 35.60 -28.04
C ALA A 51 -5.61 34.86 -27.80
N ILE A 52 -4.92 34.37 -28.86
CA ILE A 52 -3.56 33.80 -28.77
C ILE A 52 -2.74 34.17 -30.04
N LEU A 53 -1.54 34.74 -29.80
CA LEU A 53 -0.33 34.83 -30.64
C LEU A 53 -0.15 35.84 -31.82
N CYS A 54 1.05 36.46 -31.79
CA CYS A 54 1.95 36.92 -32.88
C CYS A 54 1.98 38.39 -33.39
N CYS A 55 3.14 39.05 -33.14
CA CYS A 55 4.05 39.82 -34.05
C CYS A 55 3.51 40.96 -34.97
N ALA A 56 4.21 42.07 -35.26
CA ALA A 56 5.50 42.65 -34.80
C ALA A 56 5.70 44.11 -35.32
N ALA A 57 6.81 44.79 -34.93
CA ALA A 57 7.40 46.02 -35.53
C ALA A 57 6.64 47.38 -35.30
N LEU A 58 7.22 48.59 -35.37
CA LEU A 58 8.62 49.08 -35.52
C LEU A 58 8.74 50.57 -35.06
N ALA A 59 9.90 50.99 -34.50
CA ALA A 59 10.53 52.35 -34.47
C ALA A 59 11.47 52.46 -33.23
N THR A 60 12.82 52.47 -33.29
CA THR A 60 13.75 53.56 -33.72
C THR A 60 13.57 54.84 -32.88
N VAL A 61 14.56 55.48 -32.23
CA VAL A 61 16.02 55.74 -32.41
C VAL A 61 16.60 56.07 -30.99
N ALA A 62 17.85 55.95 -30.50
CA ALA A 62 19.18 55.31 -30.75
C ALA A 62 20.06 55.62 -29.48
N ALA A 63 21.29 55.20 -29.16
CA ALA A 63 22.25 54.12 -29.50
C ALA A 63 23.27 54.00 -28.31
N ALA A 64 24.18 53.01 -28.23
CA ALA A 64 25.59 53.11 -28.65
C ALA A 64 26.26 51.71 -28.67
N GLN A 65 27.40 51.56 -29.36
CA GLN A 65 28.00 50.26 -29.70
C GLN A 65 29.25 49.88 -28.88
N HIS A 66 29.41 48.58 -28.62
CA HIS A 66 30.67 47.85 -28.83
C HIS A 66 30.37 46.38 -29.19
N SER A 67 31.33 45.67 -29.80
CA SER A 67 31.05 44.59 -30.75
C SER A 67 31.39 43.16 -30.28
N ARG A 68 30.62 42.18 -30.78
CA ARG A 68 31.09 40.90 -31.38
C ARG A 68 29.92 40.09 -31.99
N GLN A 69 30.24 39.15 -32.87
CA GLN A 69 29.29 38.47 -33.78
C GLN A 69 28.46 37.36 -33.10
N PRO A 70 27.24 37.06 -33.60
CA PRO A 70 26.46 35.90 -33.16
C PRO A 70 26.91 34.61 -33.88
N ALA A 71 27.38 33.61 -33.12
CA ALA A 71 27.61 32.27 -33.65
C ALA A 71 26.29 31.47 -33.72
N THR A 72 26.15 30.63 -34.75
CA THR A 72 24.96 29.81 -34.96
C THR A 72 24.84 28.69 -33.92
N ARG A 73 23.61 28.41 -33.44
CA ARG A 73 23.33 27.27 -32.56
C ARG A 73 23.18 25.98 -33.40
N PRO A 74 24.06 24.98 -33.27
CA PRO A 74 23.76 23.64 -33.78
C PRO A 74 22.63 23.02 -32.93
N ALA A 75 21.72 22.29 -33.58
CA ALA A 75 20.64 21.59 -32.90
C ALA A 75 21.13 20.26 -32.31
N THR A 76 21.54 20.26 -31.05
CA THR A 76 21.96 19.04 -30.34
C THR A 76 20.75 18.21 -29.92
N VAL A 77 20.51 17.12 -30.65
CA VAL A 77 19.54 16.07 -30.29
C VAL A 77 20.08 15.28 -29.09
N SER A 78 19.71 15.69 -27.87
CA SER A 78 20.03 14.93 -26.65
C SER A 78 18.98 13.84 -26.42
N ALA A 79 19.19 12.69 -27.06
CA ALA A 79 18.26 11.55 -27.05
C ALA A 79 18.91 10.27 -26.49
N THR A 80 19.58 10.38 -25.33
CA THR A 80 20.18 9.24 -24.62
C THR A 80 19.69 9.16 -23.18
N ALA A 81 18.70 8.29 -22.94
CA ALA A 81 18.62 7.62 -21.65
C ALA A 81 19.86 6.71 -21.52
N PRO A 82 20.43 6.51 -20.31
CA PRO A 82 21.55 5.60 -20.14
C PRO A 82 21.16 4.18 -20.58
N ALA A 83 22.09 3.51 -21.26
CA ALA A 83 21.87 2.13 -21.70
C ALA A 83 21.58 1.22 -20.50
N THR A 84 20.64 0.29 -20.66
CA THR A 84 20.33 -0.69 -19.60
C THR A 84 21.53 -1.59 -19.37
N SER A 85 21.88 -1.83 -18.10
CA SER A 85 23.03 -2.67 -17.76
C SER A 85 22.84 -4.11 -18.26
N PRO A 86 23.92 -4.87 -18.54
CA PRO A 86 23.80 -6.29 -18.89
C PRO A 86 23.03 -7.10 -17.84
N VAL A 87 23.15 -6.74 -16.56
CA VAL A 87 22.42 -7.35 -15.44
C VAL A 87 20.93 -7.03 -15.52
N ASP A 88 20.54 -5.79 -15.83
CA ASP A 88 19.14 -5.41 -15.99
C ASP A 88 18.50 -6.01 -17.24
N LEU A 89 19.28 -6.15 -18.33
CA LEU A 89 18.84 -6.82 -19.55
C LEU A 89 18.61 -8.31 -19.31
N ALA A 90 19.54 -9.00 -18.62
CA ALA A 90 19.37 -10.40 -18.22
C ALA A 90 18.15 -10.57 -17.30
N ARG A 91 18.00 -9.70 -16.30
CA ARG A 91 16.84 -9.66 -15.39
C ARG A 91 15.53 -9.39 -16.15
N GLN A 92 15.53 -8.55 -17.19
CA GLN A 92 14.38 -8.31 -18.04
C GLN A 92 14.03 -9.52 -18.92
N ARG A 93 15.04 -10.17 -19.52
CA ARG A 93 14.85 -11.41 -20.29
C ARG A 93 14.28 -12.52 -19.42
N LEU A 94 14.81 -12.74 -18.23
CA LEU A 94 14.32 -13.71 -17.26
C LEU A 94 12.84 -13.47 -16.90
N ARG A 95 12.44 -12.22 -16.64
CA ARG A 95 11.02 -11.86 -16.41
C ARG A 95 10.14 -12.18 -17.62
N HIS A 96 10.60 -11.86 -18.83
CA HIS A 96 9.85 -12.13 -20.06
C HIS A 96 9.66 -13.64 -20.31
N LEU A 97 10.71 -14.44 -20.18
CA LEU A 97 10.63 -15.90 -20.32
C LEU A 97 9.71 -16.52 -19.26
N THR A 98 9.82 -16.09 -18.01
CA THR A 98 8.94 -16.53 -16.91
C THR A 98 7.47 -16.27 -17.25
N GLY A 99 7.14 -15.05 -17.71
CA GLY A 99 5.77 -14.71 -18.12
C GLY A 99 5.28 -15.49 -19.35
N ARG A 100 6.16 -15.73 -20.33
CA ARG A 100 5.84 -16.53 -21.53
C ARG A 100 5.56 -17.99 -21.18
N ALA A 101 6.35 -18.60 -20.29
CA ALA A 101 6.11 -19.98 -19.84
C ALA A 101 4.74 -20.13 -19.15
N VAL A 102 4.39 -19.20 -18.26
CA VAL A 102 3.09 -19.14 -17.59
C VAL A 102 1.95 -19.07 -18.62
N GLN A 103 2.07 -18.19 -19.62
CA GLN A 103 1.07 -18.05 -20.68
C GLN A 103 0.92 -19.33 -21.52
N LEU A 104 2.02 -20.02 -21.83
CA LEU A 104 2.01 -21.26 -22.61
C LEU A 104 1.33 -22.40 -21.82
N CYS A 105 1.58 -22.54 -20.53
CA CYS A 105 0.90 -23.54 -19.69
C CYS A 105 -0.59 -23.24 -19.49
N GLN A 106 -0.98 -21.96 -19.38
CA GLN A 106 -2.39 -21.55 -19.41
C GLN A 106 -3.09 -21.90 -20.74
N GLN A 107 -2.33 -22.06 -21.82
CA GLN A 107 -2.79 -22.53 -23.14
C GLN A 107 -2.64 -24.06 -23.33
N GLY A 108 -2.17 -24.80 -22.32
CA GLY A 108 -1.90 -26.24 -22.42
C GLY A 108 -0.66 -26.63 -23.25
N LYS A 109 0.15 -25.66 -23.68
CA LYS A 109 1.35 -25.84 -24.51
C LYS A 109 2.57 -26.19 -23.64
N PHE A 110 2.51 -27.33 -22.95
CA PHE A 110 3.50 -27.72 -21.95
C PHE A 110 4.92 -27.89 -22.52
N ASP A 111 5.08 -28.46 -23.71
CA ASP A 111 6.41 -28.67 -24.33
C ASP A 111 7.08 -27.34 -24.73
N GLU A 112 6.31 -26.39 -25.29
CA GLU A 112 6.80 -25.04 -25.57
C GLU A 112 7.18 -24.31 -24.27
N ALA A 113 6.41 -24.51 -23.20
CA ALA A 113 6.70 -23.93 -21.90
C ALA A 113 7.96 -24.53 -21.26
N GLU A 114 8.18 -25.84 -21.38
CA GLU A 114 9.40 -26.52 -20.94
C GLU A 114 10.64 -25.91 -21.62
N GLN A 115 10.62 -25.72 -22.93
CA GLN A 115 11.74 -25.09 -23.65
C GLN A 115 12.00 -23.64 -23.20
N VAL A 116 10.96 -22.86 -22.93
CA VAL A 116 11.08 -21.49 -22.40
C VAL A 116 11.61 -21.48 -20.96
N LEU A 117 11.23 -22.47 -20.14
CA LEU A 117 11.74 -22.64 -18.77
C LEU A 117 13.19 -23.14 -18.76
N ILE A 118 13.59 -23.99 -19.71
CA ILE A 118 14.99 -24.38 -19.94
C ILE A 118 15.82 -23.14 -20.31
N GLU A 119 15.34 -22.26 -21.20
CA GLU A 119 16.02 -20.99 -21.48
C GLU A 119 16.13 -20.11 -20.22
N ALA A 120 15.04 -19.98 -19.46
CA ALA A 120 15.01 -19.18 -18.23
C ALA A 120 15.97 -19.70 -17.16
N LEU A 121 16.08 -21.02 -16.99
CA LEU A 121 16.96 -21.66 -16.02
C LEU A 121 18.43 -21.69 -16.49
N ARG A 122 18.72 -21.61 -17.80
CA ARG A 122 20.10 -21.31 -18.27
C ARG A 122 20.57 -19.92 -17.87
N LEU A 123 19.65 -18.94 -17.74
CA LEU A 123 19.98 -17.58 -17.29
C LEU A 123 20.04 -17.45 -15.76
N ALA A 124 19.30 -18.28 -15.03
CA ALA A 124 19.29 -18.31 -13.57
C ALA A 124 18.96 -19.73 -13.07
N PRO A 125 19.99 -20.61 -12.89
CA PRO A 125 19.81 -22.04 -12.59
C PRO A 125 18.98 -22.35 -11.36
N ASP A 126 19.03 -21.48 -10.36
CA ASP A 126 18.36 -21.62 -9.07
C ASP A 126 17.25 -20.58 -8.88
N HIS A 127 16.61 -20.12 -9.96
CA HIS A 127 15.47 -19.20 -9.87
C HIS A 127 14.23 -19.92 -9.32
N PRO A 128 13.78 -19.65 -8.07
CA PRO A 128 12.81 -20.50 -7.37
C PRO A 128 11.50 -20.67 -8.13
N THR A 129 10.93 -19.58 -8.65
CA THR A 129 9.67 -19.61 -9.42
C THR A 129 9.77 -20.40 -10.73
N ASN A 130 10.95 -20.46 -11.38
CA ASN A 130 11.10 -21.21 -12.63
C ASN A 130 11.41 -22.69 -12.38
N LEU A 131 12.07 -23.01 -11.27
CA LEU A 131 12.13 -24.39 -10.77
C LEU A 131 10.73 -24.90 -10.40
N TYR A 132 9.89 -24.06 -9.78
CA TYR A 132 8.49 -24.39 -9.46
C TYR A 132 7.66 -24.61 -10.73
N ASN A 133 7.67 -23.63 -11.64
CA ASN A 133 6.95 -23.71 -12.90
C ASN A 133 7.39 -24.94 -13.73
N MET A 134 8.67 -25.32 -13.69
CA MET A 134 9.18 -26.55 -14.31
C MET A 134 8.63 -27.81 -13.62
N ALA A 135 8.57 -27.85 -12.28
CA ALA A 135 7.98 -28.96 -11.55
C ALA A 135 6.52 -29.21 -11.97
N CYS A 136 5.72 -28.14 -12.06
CA CYS A 136 4.34 -28.21 -12.53
C CYS A 136 4.23 -28.68 -13.99
N VAL A 137 5.09 -28.21 -14.90
CA VAL A 137 5.11 -28.69 -16.31
C VAL A 137 5.42 -30.18 -16.40
N LEU A 138 6.40 -30.66 -15.63
CA LEU A 138 6.77 -32.09 -15.60
C LEU A 138 5.69 -32.96 -14.96
N ALA A 139 5.03 -32.49 -13.89
CA ALA A 139 3.91 -33.18 -13.26
C ALA A 139 2.67 -33.26 -14.16
N ARG A 140 2.42 -32.22 -14.98
CA ARG A 140 1.36 -32.15 -16.00
C ARG A 140 1.67 -32.94 -17.28
N THR A 141 2.89 -33.42 -17.46
CA THR A 141 3.34 -34.23 -18.62
C THR A 141 3.87 -35.60 -18.19
N ASP A 142 3.29 -36.16 -17.11
CA ASP A 142 3.55 -37.50 -16.57
C ASP A 142 5.03 -37.85 -16.33
N ARG A 143 5.81 -36.88 -15.86
CA ARG A 143 7.24 -37.02 -15.50
C ARG A 143 7.46 -36.77 -13.99
N PRO A 144 6.83 -37.54 -13.08
CA PRO A 144 6.73 -37.22 -11.66
C PRO A 144 8.08 -37.20 -10.92
N ASP A 145 9.04 -38.05 -11.28
CA ASP A 145 10.38 -38.02 -10.67
C ASP A 145 11.18 -36.77 -11.09
N GLY A 146 10.98 -36.30 -12.32
CA GLY A 146 11.52 -35.02 -12.78
C GLY A 146 10.88 -33.87 -12.02
N ALA A 147 9.55 -33.88 -11.93
CA ALA A 147 8.78 -32.88 -11.19
C ALA A 147 9.23 -32.77 -9.73
N MET A 148 9.37 -33.89 -9.01
CA MET A 148 9.81 -33.90 -7.62
C MET A 148 11.22 -33.33 -7.43
N ARG A 149 12.18 -33.66 -8.31
CA ARG A 149 13.54 -33.07 -8.25
C ARG A 149 13.51 -31.55 -8.45
N PHE A 150 12.68 -31.05 -9.37
CA PHE A 150 12.52 -29.61 -9.59
C PHE A 150 11.77 -28.92 -8.43
N LEU A 151 10.78 -29.57 -7.83
CA LEU A 151 10.03 -29.05 -6.68
C LEU A 151 10.91 -28.94 -5.42
N GLN A 152 11.73 -29.95 -5.15
CA GLN A 152 12.69 -29.94 -4.03
C GLN A 152 13.71 -28.80 -4.21
N ARG A 153 14.40 -28.74 -5.36
CA ARG A 153 15.32 -27.63 -5.69
C ARG A 153 14.64 -26.26 -5.61
N SER A 154 13.39 -26.15 -6.04
CA SER A 154 12.61 -24.91 -5.97
C SER A 154 12.42 -24.43 -4.53
N CYS A 155 12.02 -25.33 -3.63
CA CYS A 155 11.84 -25.02 -2.21
C CYS A 155 13.17 -24.63 -1.55
N GLU A 156 14.24 -25.36 -1.86
CA GLU A 156 15.59 -25.12 -1.31
C GLU A 156 16.18 -23.79 -1.82
N ALA A 157 15.95 -23.44 -3.08
CA ALA A 157 16.24 -22.11 -3.65
C ALA A 157 15.39 -20.98 -3.04
N GLY A 158 14.26 -21.29 -2.38
CA GLY A 158 13.45 -20.33 -1.62
C GLY A 158 11.99 -20.20 -2.05
N PHE A 159 11.45 -21.10 -2.87
CA PHE A 159 10.01 -21.17 -3.14
C PHE A 159 9.27 -21.81 -1.95
N VAL A 160 9.15 -21.07 -0.84
CA VAL A 160 8.67 -21.62 0.44
C VAL A 160 7.15 -21.47 0.64
N ASN A 161 6.38 -21.43 -0.46
CA ASN A 161 4.93 -21.25 -0.41
C ASN A 161 4.16 -22.57 -0.30
N PHE A 162 4.26 -23.21 0.87
CA PHE A 162 3.67 -24.52 1.12
C PHE A 162 2.13 -24.54 1.07
N VAL A 163 1.44 -23.42 1.34
CA VAL A 163 -0.03 -23.30 1.11
C VAL A 163 -0.37 -23.43 -0.37
N HIS A 164 0.44 -22.83 -1.26
CA HIS A 164 0.28 -22.97 -2.71
C HIS A 164 0.66 -24.38 -3.19
N ILE A 165 1.83 -24.90 -2.78
CA ILE A 165 2.31 -26.26 -3.14
C ILE A 165 1.28 -27.35 -2.76
N ALA A 166 0.60 -27.19 -1.61
CA ALA A 166 -0.43 -28.13 -1.15
C ALA A 166 -1.71 -28.13 -2.02
N ARG A 167 -1.99 -27.01 -2.71
CA ARG A 167 -3.28 -26.74 -3.36
C ARG A 167 -3.21 -26.62 -4.88
N ASP A 168 -2.02 -26.54 -5.46
CA ASP A 168 -1.84 -26.44 -6.91
C ASP A 168 -2.28 -27.76 -7.58
N PRO A 169 -3.32 -27.74 -8.44
CA PRO A 169 -3.74 -28.94 -9.17
C PRO A 169 -2.67 -29.43 -10.16
N ASP A 170 -1.74 -28.56 -10.57
CA ASP A 170 -0.63 -28.98 -11.44
C ASP A 170 0.33 -29.95 -10.74
N LEU A 171 0.23 -30.13 -9.42
CA LEU A 171 0.99 -31.09 -8.61
C LEU A 171 0.13 -32.25 -8.05
N ASP A 172 -1.12 -32.43 -8.52
CA ASP A 172 -2.04 -33.49 -8.04
C ASP A 172 -1.38 -34.89 -8.05
N SER A 173 -0.65 -35.22 -9.12
CA SER A 173 0.03 -36.50 -9.33
C SER A 173 1.17 -36.77 -8.33
N LEU A 174 1.69 -35.75 -7.66
CA LEU A 174 2.80 -35.88 -6.70
C LEU A 174 2.32 -36.12 -5.27
N ARG A 175 1.11 -35.64 -4.91
CA ARG A 175 0.69 -35.49 -3.50
C ARG A 175 0.74 -36.78 -2.67
N GLN A 176 0.57 -37.94 -3.29
CA GLN A 176 0.57 -39.22 -2.58
C GLN A 176 1.97 -39.83 -2.39
N ARG A 177 2.99 -39.35 -3.12
CA ARG A 177 4.34 -39.90 -3.07
C ARG A 177 5.02 -39.68 -1.70
N PRO A 178 5.89 -40.59 -1.23
CA PRO A 178 6.64 -40.41 0.02
C PRO A 178 7.57 -39.19 0.01
N ASP A 179 8.20 -38.89 -1.13
CA ASP A 179 9.14 -37.76 -1.28
C ASP A 179 8.44 -36.38 -1.27
N TYR A 180 7.22 -36.29 -1.81
CA TYR A 180 6.36 -35.12 -1.64
C TYR A 180 5.99 -34.93 -0.17
N LYS A 181 5.52 -35.99 0.50
CA LYS A 181 5.13 -35.94 1.93
C LYS A 181 6.32 -35.55 2.83
N ALA A 182 7.51 -36.06 2.55
CA ALA A 182 8.75 -35.68 3.23
C ALA A 182 9.15 -34.22 2.97
N LEU A 183 8.96 -33.69 1.75
CA LEU A 183 9.19 -32.28 1.44
C LEU A 183 8.21 -31.36 2.19
N MET A 184 6.92 -31.72 2.22
CA MET A 184 5.92 -30.97 2.98
C MET A 184 6.20 -30.96 4.50
N ALA A 185 6.76 -32.05 5.04
CA ALA A 185 7.20 -32.11 6.44
C ALA A 185 8.42 -31.22 6.75
N ARG A 186 9.26 -30.88 5.75
CA ARG A 186 10.39 -29.93 5.89
C ARG A 186 9.97 -28.45 5.80
N LYS A 187 8.67 -28.16 5.70
CA LYS A 187 8.10 -26.80 5.55
C LYS A 187 8.73 -25.75 6.46
N ASP A 188 8.65 -25.92 7.77
CA ASP A 188 9.10 -24.90 8.73
C ASP A 188 10.62 -24.71 8.72
N GLN A 189 11.38 -25.79 8.50
CA GLN A 189 12.84 -25.73 8.29
C GLN A 189 13.18 -24.86 7.06
N LEU A 190 12.49 -25.09 5.94
CA LEU A 190 12.73 -24.37 4.68
C LEU A 190 12.25 -22.92 4.77
N GLN A 191 11.11 -22.67 5.41
CA GLN A 191 10.58 -21.32 5.68
C GLN A 191 11.51 -20.51 6.59
N LYS A 192 12.08 -21.12 7.65
CA LYS A 192 13.11 -20.49 8.50
C LYS A 192 14.39 -20.20 7.71
N ALA A 193 14.93 -21.19 7.00
CA ALA A 193 16.16 -21.02 6.21
C ALA A 193 16.01 -19.97 5.09
N HIS A 194 14.79 -19.73 4.59
CA HIS A 194 14.49 -18.61 3.68
C HIS A 194 14.47 -17.26 4.42
N ALA A 195 13.86 -17.21 5.61
CA ALA A 195 13.82 -16.00 6.44
C ALA A 195 15.21 -15.54 6.92
N GLU A 196 16.09 -16.48 7.28
CA GLU A 196 17.49 -16.22 7.63
C GLU A 196 18.27 -15.62 6.45
N ARG A 197 18.07 -16.15 5.23
CA ARG A 197 18.66 -15.56 4.00
C ARG A 197 18.09 -14.18 3.68
N ALA A 198 16.80 -13.96 3.93
CA ALA A 198 16.18 -12.65 3.75
C ALA A 198 16.72 -11.62 4.77
N LEU A 199 16.93 -12.01 6.04
CA LEU A 199 17.56 -11.17 7.05
C LEU A 199 19.02 -10.85 6.70
N ALA A 200 19.78 -11.82 6.20
CA ALA A 200 21.15 -11.61 5.72
C ALA A 200 21.21 -10.62 4.54
N ALA A 201 20.31 -10.75 3.55
CA ALA A 201 20.22 -9.84 2.42
C ALA A 201 19.73 -8.42 2.83
N LEU A 202 18.91 -8.31 3.87
CA LEU A 202 18.57 -7.01 4.48
C LEU A 202 19.79 -6.38 5.16
N ARG A 203 20.62 -7.16 5.86
CA ARG A 203 21.87 -6.68 6.47
C ARG A 203 22.90 -6.23 5.46
N GLU A 204 23.14 -7.00 4.40
CA GLU A 204 24.00 -6.61 3.29
C GLU A 204 23.54 -5.30 2.63
N ARG A 205 22.22 -5.12 2.48
CA ARG A 205 21.61 -3.96 1.82
C ARG A 205 21.69 -2.66 2.62
N PHE A 206 21.53 -2.73 3.94
CA PHE A 206 21.34 -1.54 4.79
C PHE A 206 22.51 -1.27 5.75
N GLY A 207 23.38 -2.23 6.00
CA GLY A 207 24.58 -2.09 6.84
C GLY A 207 24.28 -1.92 8.33
N ASP A 208 25.30 -1.57 9.10
CA ASP A 208 25.27 -1.62 10.57
C ASP A 208 24.45 -0.50 11.25
N GLY A 209 23.96 0.48 10.49
CA GLY A 209 23.10 1.57 11.00
C GLY A 209 21.63 1.17 11.24
N TYR A 210 21.35 -0.13 11.38
CA TYR A 210 20.03 -0.74 11.43
C TYR A 210 20.03 -1.89 12.44
N LEU A 211 18.90 -2.08 13.12
CA LEU A 211 18.64 -3.26 13.93
C LEU A 211 18.01 -4.38 13.09
N TYR A 212 18.37 -5.62 13.43
CA TYR A 212 18.09 -6.83 12.64
C TYR A 212 17.67 -7.97 13.55
N GLU A 213 16.41 -8.41 13.46
CA GLU A 213 15.88 -9.49 14.27
C GLU A 213 15.03 -10.48 13.46
N LEU A 214 15.01 -11.74 13.93
CA LEU A 214 14.10 -12.78 13.45
C LEU A 214 13.17 -13.17 14.62
N ASP A 215 11.88 -12.90 14.49
CA ASP A 215 10.87 -13.38 15.44
C ASP A 215 10.22 -14.65 14.89
N GLU A 216 10.74 -15.81 15.33
CA GLU A 216 10.25 -17.13 14.91
C GLU A 216 8.82 -17.41 15.40
N ARG A 217 8.37 -16.76 16.48
CA ARG A 217 7.03 -16.98 17.06
C ARG A 217 5.97 -16.18 16.32
N ALA A 218 6.25 -14.93 15.98
CA ALA A 218 5.39 -14.07 15.19
C ALA A 218 5.53 -14.30 13.68
N ARG A 219 6.58 -15.04 13.25
CA ARG A 219 7.02 -15.18 11.86
C ARG A 219 7.29 -13.82 11.20
N LEU A 220 8.06 -12.97 11.89
CA LEU A 220 8.46 -11.63 11.42
C LEU A 220 9.98 -11.52 11.27
N ILE A 221 10.43 -10.72 10.31
CA ILE A 221 11.83 -10.36 10.08
C ILE A 221 11.92 -8.84 10.19
N PHE A 222 12.76 -8.30 11.06
CA PHE A 222 12.90 -6.85 11.25
C PHE A 222 14.20 -6.33 10.63
N ALA A 223 14.09 -5.19 9.94
CA ALA A 223 15.22 -4.38 9.51
C ALA A 223 14.87 -2.89 9.70
N THR A 224 15.30 -2.32 10.83
CA THR A 224 14.77 -1.03 11.31
C THR A 224 15.88 -0.04 11.68
N ASN A 225 15.86 1.14 11.05
CA ASN A 225 16.69 2.29 11.41
C ASN A 225 15.99 3.07 12.55
N THR A 226 16.09 2.52 13.77
CA THR A 226 15.59 3.04 15.04
C THR A 226 16.35 2.36 16.19
N ASP A 227 16.06 2.72 17.44
CA ASP A 227 16.69 2.14 18.63
C ASP A 227 16.01 0.83 19.10
N ALA A 228 16.62 0.15 20.07
CA ALA A 228 16.18 -1.16 20.54
C ALA A 228 14.85 -1.12 21.34
N GLN A 229 14.57 -0.06 22.09
CA GLN A 229 13.30 0.11 22.79
C GLN A 229 12.19 0.42 21.79
N THR A 230 12.42 1.32 20.82
CA THR A 230 11.43 1.58 19.76
C THR A 230 11.15 0.34 18.88
N LEU A 231 12.14 -0.52 18.66
CA LEU A 231 11.91 -1.83 18.02
C LEU A 231 11.09 -2.78 18.91
N ALA A 232 11.35 -2.83 20.22
CA ALA A 232 10.55 -3.62 21.16
C ALA A 232 9.09 -3.14 21.22
N ASP A 233 8.87 -1.82 21.26
CA ASP A 233 7.55 -1.18 21.21
C ASP A 233 6.80 -1.57 19.92
N LEU A 234 7.49 -1.48 18.76
CA LEU A 234 6.94 -1.88 17.47
C LEU A 234 6.52 -3.36 17.47
N LYS A 235 7.38 -4.25 17.97
CA LYS A 235 7.07 -5.68 18.06
C LYS A 235 5.83 -5.94 18.93
N ALA A 236 5.71 -5.26 20.07
CA ALA A 236 4.54 -5.36 20.94
C ALA A 236 3.25 -4.89 20.26
N VAL A 237 3.29 -3.74 19.57
CA VAL A 237 2.12 -3.19 18.84
C VAL A 237 1.70 -4.09 17.68
N LEU A 238 2.64 -4.59 16.87
CA LEU A 238 2.32 -5.51 15.77
C LEU A 238 1.75 -6.84 16.28
N LEU A 239 2.28 -7.37 17.39
CA LEU A 239 1.76 -8.59 18.00
C LEU A 239 0.35 -8.39 18.59
N ALA A 240 0.07 -7.24 19.21
CA ALA A 240 -1.26 -6.88 19.70
C ALA A 240 -2.26 -6.74 18.55
N GLN A 241 -1.89 -6.04 17.47
CA GLN A 241 -2.69 -5.92 16.25
C GLN A 241 -2.96 -7.31 15.62
N ALA A 242 -1.94 -8.14 15.46
CA ALA A 242 -2.09 -9.47 14.89
C ALA A 242 -3.05 -10.34 15.71
N ASN A 243 -2.86 -10.40 17.03
CA ASN A 243 -3.70 -11.23 17.91
C ASN A 243 -5.16 -10.76 17.95
N ALA A 244 -5.42 -9.45 17.98
CA ALA A 244 -6.77 -8.91 17.92
C ALA A 244 -7.44 -9.22 16.56
N LEU A 245 -6.74 -8.96 15.44
CA LEU A 245 -7.32 -9.19 14.12
C LEU A 245 -7.51 -10.69 13.78
N TRP A 246 -6.65 -11.59 14.28
CA TRP A 246 -6.86 -13.04 14.13
C TRP A 246 -8.03 -13.59 14.95
N LYS A 247 -8.35 -12.96 16.08
CA LYS A 247 -9.50 -13.31 16.92
C LYS A 247 -10.79 -12.76 16.32
N ASP A 248 -10.78 -11.50 15.92
CA ASP A 248 -12.00 -10.75 15.60
C ASP A 248 -12.39 -10.81 14.10
N LEU A 249 -11.47 -11.14 13.16
CA LEU A 249 -11.76 -11.10 11.71
C LEU A 249 -11.04 -12.13 10.80
N PHE A 250 -9.73 -12.36 10.97
CA PHE A 250 -8.90 -13.15 10.03
C PHE A 250 -8.62 -14.56 10.56
N ASP A 251 -9.20 -15.59 9.93
CA ASP A 251 -9.11 -16.97 10.43
C ASP A 251 -7.71 -17.60 10.26
N HIS A 252 -6.91 -17.10 9.33
CA HIS A 252 -5.58 -17.66 9.03
C HIS A 252 -4.43 -16.70 9.37
N LYS A 253 -3.36 -17.27 9.93
CA LYS A 253 -2.11 -16.59 10.24
C LYS A 253 -1.12 -16.67 9.05
N PRO A 254 -0.13 -15.75 8.95
CA PRO A 254 0.91 -15.80 7.93
C PRO A 254 1.62 -17.16 7.87
N ASP A 255 1.53 -17.82 6.72
CA ASP A 255 2.20 -19.11 6.52
C ASP A 255 3.72 -18.97 6.33
N GLN A 256 4.17 -17.80 5.91
CA GLN A 256 5.57 -17.49 5.66
C GLN A 256 5.94 -16.21 6.39
N TYR A 257 7.24 -16.05 6.64
CA TYR A 257 7.77 -14.89 7.32
C TYR A 257 7.48 -13.59 6.55
N ILE A 258 7.11 -12.54 7.28
CA ILE A 258 6.90 -11.18 6.74
C ILE A 258 8.07 -10.30 7.18
N ALA A 259 8.73 -9.64 6.22
CA ALA A 259 9.75 -8.65 6.52
C ALA A 259 9.14 -7.28 6.79
N VAL A 260 9.37 -6.73 7.98
CA VAL A 260 8.98 -5.40 8.43
C VAL A 260 10.21 -4.49 8.35
N VAL A 261 10.21 -3.59 7.36
CA VAL A 261 11.33 -2.69 7.08
C VAL A 261 10.91 -1.25 7.42
N LEU A 262 11.63 -0.64 8.35
CA LEU A 262 11.54 0.78 8.72
C LEU A 262 12.86 1.45 8.33
N PRO A 263 13.04 1.85 7.06
CA PRO A 263 14.32 2.36 6.58
C PRO A 263 14.55 3.81 6.99
N SER A 264 15.81 4.23 6.96
CA SER A 264 16.17 5.63 7.17
C SER A 264 15.44 6.54 6.17
N ALA A 265 15.17 7.78 6.55
CA ALA A 265 14.58 8.77 5.64
C ALA A 265 15.42 8.99 4.36
N ALA A 266 16.74 8.72 4.40
CA ALA A 266 17.59 8.74 3.22
C ALA A 266 17.36 7.52 2.32
N ASP A 267 17.24 6.31 2.89
CA ASP A 267 17.05 5.08 2.13
C ASP A 267 15.63 4.92 1.61
N TYR A 268 14.62 5.38 2.37
CA TYR A 268 13.24 5.44 1.89
C TYR A 268 13.14 6.24 0.59
N ARG A 269 13.87 7.36 0.46
CA ARG A 269 13.93 8.16 -0.79
C ARG A 269 14.62 7.44 -1.95
N LYS A 270 15.56 6.53 -1.68
CA LYS A 270 16.18 5.65 -2.70
C LYS A 270 15.23 4.53 -3.13
N MET A 271 14.42 4.02 -2.19
CA MET A 271 13.52 2.88 -2.37
C MET A 271 12.17 3.26 -3.00
N VAL A 272 11.66 4.45 -2.68
CA VAL A 272 10.30 4.89 -3.00
C VAL A 272 10.35 6.23 -3.72
N PRO A 273 10.30 6.25 -5.07
CA PRO A 273 10.46 7.48 -5.86
C PRO A 273 9.34 8.53 -5.70
N SER A 274 8.22 8.19 -5.04
CA SER A 274 7.09 9.09 -4.82
C SER A 274 7.03 9.51 -3.34
N PRO A 275 7.22 10.80 -3.01
CA PRO A 275 7.18 11.27 -1.61
C PRO A 275 5.78 11.19 -0.98
N ASN A 276 4.74 11.00 -1.81
CA ASN A 276 3.35 10.86 -1.39
C ASN A 276 3.00 9.43 -0.92
N VAL A 277 3.87 8.45 -1.18
CA VAL A 277 3.70 7.08 -0.66
C VAL A 277 4.20 7.06 0.78
N GLY A 278 3.31 6.69 1.70
CA GLY A 278 3.60 6.58 3.13
C GLY A 278 4.21 5.24 3.53
N GLY A 279 3.77 4.17 2.88
CA GLY A 279 4.30 2.82 2.97
C GLY A 279 3.77 1.97 1.81
N PHE A 280 4.14 0.70 1.81
CA PHE A 280 3.46 -0.35 1.05
C PHE A 280 3.81 -1.73 1.61
N TYR A 281 2.84 -2.64 1.64
CA TYR A 281 3.08 -4.08 1.68
C TYR A 281 3.17 -4.67 0.27
N ASN A 282 4.12 -5.58 0.05
CA ASN A 282 4.26 -6.36 -1.18
C ASN A 282 3.94 -7.85 -0.92
N PRO A 283 2.75 -8.34 -1.30
CA PRO A 283 2.36 -9.74 -1.17
C PRO A 283 3.29 -10.75 -1.85
N GLU A 284 3.90 -10.40 -3.00
CA GLU A 284 4.69 -11.36 -3.78
C GLU A 284 6.01 -11.73 -3.10
N ALA A 285 6.55 -10.81 -2.28
CA ALA A 285 7.81 -10.93 -1.56
C ALA A 285 7.64 -10.95 -0.02
N ARG A 286 6.41 -10.75 0.48
CA ARG A 286 6.05 -10.51 1.89
C ARG A 286 6.94 -9.47 2.59
N VAL A 287 7.18 -8.35 1.91
CA VAL A 287 7.92 -7.21 2.47
C VAL A 287 6.97 -6.04 2.70
N LEU A 288 6.86 -5.63 3.95
CA LEU A 288 6.27 -4.37 4.40
C LEU A 288 7.39 -3.32 4.47
N ILE A 289 7.23 -2.20 3.75
CA ILE A 289 8.09 -1.02 3.87
C ILE A 289 7.23 0.16 4.31
N ALA A 290 7.43 0.63 5.53
CA ALA A 290 6.74 1.80 6.07
C ALA A 290 7.73 2.96 6.22
N ARG A 291 7.36 4.18 5.81
CA ARG A 291 8.22 5.35 6.01
C ARG A 291 8.38 5.70 7.48
N ARG A 292 7.36 5.42 8.30
CA ARG A 292 7.29 5.77 9.71
C ARG A 292 6.37 4.82 10.47
N LEU A 293 6.53 4.81 11.79
CA LEU A 293 5.63 4.22 12.77
C LEU A 293 4.24 4.90 12.75
N GLY A 294 3.33 4.42 13.60
CA GLY A 294 1.96 4.95 13.71
C GLY A 294 1.03 4.39 12.64
N GLN A 295 0.03 5.19 12.23
CA GLN A 295 -1.12 4.71 11.43
C GLN A 295 -0.71 4.04 10.10
N ILE A 296 0.41 4.48 9.50
CA ILE A 296 0.97 3.88 8.29
C ILE A 296 1.46 2.45 8.54
N MET A 297 2.17 2.20 9.63
CA MET A 297 2.63 0.85 9.98
C MET A 297 1.42 -0.07 10.21
N THR A 298 0.39 0.44 10.91
CA THR A 298 -0.88 -0.26 11.13
C THR A 298 -1.61 -0.58 9.83
N HIS A 299 -1.64 0.34 8.86
CA HIS A 299 -2.25 0.17 7.52
C HIS A 299 -1.56 -0.96 6.75
N GLU A 300 -0.24 -0.86 6.58
CA GLU A 300 0.52 -1.85 5.79
C GLU A 300 0.61 -3.23 6.47
N PHE A 301 0.59 -3.28 7.81
CA PHE A 301 0.53 -4.56 8.52
C PHE A 301 -0.86 -5.19 8.46
N THR A 302 -1.93 -4.39 8.39
CA THR A 302 -3.27 -4.91 8.07
C THR A 302 -3.29 -5.54 6.68
N HIS A 303 -2.66 -4.94 5.67
CA HIS A 303 -2.50 -5.56 4.35
C HIS A 303 -1.73 -6.89 4.41
N ALA A 304 -0.71 -7.00 5.26
CA ALA A 304 0.06 -8.24 5.44
C ALA A 304 -0.77 -9.36 6.10
N LEU A 305 -1.56 -9.03 7.13
CA LEU A 305 -2.46 -9.98 7.81
C LEU A 305 -3.64 -10.38 6.92
N HIS A 306 -4.26 -9.43 6.22
CA HIS A 306 -5.34 -9.68 5.25
C HIS A 306 -4.84 -10.55 4.09
N ASN A 307 -3.62 -10.32 3.60
CA ASN A 307 -3.00 -11.13 2.56
C ASN A 307 -2.86 -12.61 2.98
N ALA A 308 -2.51 -12.89 4.24
CA ALA A 308 -2.43 -14.26 4.74
C ALA A 308 -3.79 -14.97 4.70
N ASP A 309 -4.86 -14.30 5.12
CA ASP A 309 -6.22 -14.88 5.11
C ASP A 309 -6.73 -15.12 3.67
N ILE A 310 -6.50 -14.20 2.74
CA ILE A 310 -6.95 -14.39 1.34
C ILE A 310 -6.07 -15.37 0.56
N GLU A 311 -4.78 -15.49 0.87
CA GLU A 311 -3.92 -16.56 0.34
C GLU A 311 -4.41 -17.93 0.84
N ALA A 312 -4.73 -18.03 2.13
CA ALA A 312 -5.35 -19.21 2.71
C ALA A 312 -6.81 -19.46 2.28
N ALA A 313 -7.51 -18.46 1.73
CA ALA A 313 -8.78 -18.63 1.02
C ALA A 313 -8.62 -18.91 -0.49
N GLY A 314 -7.46 -18.63 -1.09
CA GLY A 314 -7.25 -18.68 -2.54
C GLY A 314 -7.90 -17.53 -3.33
N GLN A 315 -8.19 -16.40 -2.68
CA GLN A 315 -9.00 -15.29 -3.17
C GLN A 315 -8.18 -14.02 -3.45
N ASN A 316 -8.73 -13.09 -4.24
CA ASN A 316 -8.16 -11.76 -4.48
C ASN A 316 -9.26 -10.71 -4.28
N HIS A 317 -9.26 -10.06 -3.11
CA HIS A 317 -10.33 -9.12 -2.72
C HIS A 317 -10.20 -7.77 -3.46
N PRO A 318 -11.32 -7.07 -3.74
CA PRO A 318 -11.31 -5.80 -4.46
C PRO A 318 -10.71 -4.68 -3.60
N VAL A 319 -10.19 -3.65 -4.26
CA VAL A 319 -9.49 -2.51 -3.63
C VAL A 319 -10.26 -1.87 -2.48
N TRP A 320 -11.59 -1.79 -2.55
CA TRP A 320 -12.40 -1.17 -1.51
C TRP A 320 -12.43 -1.99 -0.20
N ILE A 321 -12.23 -3.31 -0.27
CA ILE A 321 -12.13 -4.18 0.92
C ILE A 321 -10.70 -4.15 1.46
N THR A 322 -9.68 -4.32 0.61
CA THR A 322 -8.28 -4.33 1.06
C THR A 322 -7.89 -3.00 1.71
N GLU A 323 -8.03 -1.88 0.98
CA GLU A 323 -7.72 -0.55 1.50
C GLU A 323 -8.74 -0.09 2.55
N GLY A 324 -9.97 -0.62 2.50
CA GLY A 324 -11.00 -0.33 3.49
C GLY A 324 -10.70 -0.93 4.86
N LEU A 325 -10.29 -2.20 4.93
CA LEU A 325 -9.87 -2.86 6.17
C LEU A 325 -8.62 -2.19 6.74
N ALA A 326 -7.64 -1.87 5.90
CA ALA A 326 -6.45 -1.14 6.34
C ALA A 326 -6.80 0.28 6.87
N THR A 327 -7.69 1.03 6.20
CA THR A 327 -8.18 2.35 6.67
C THR A 327 -9.05 2.25 7.94
N LEU A 328 -9.79 1.16 8.14
CA LEU A 328 -10.56 0.91 9.36
C LEU A 328 -9.65 0.79 10.59
N TYR A 329 -8.52 0.10 10.43
CA TYR A 329 -7.62 -0.20 11.53
C TYR A 329 -6.48 0.82 11.71
N GLU A 330 -6.19 1.69 10.74
CA GLU A 330 -5.23 2.82 10.83
C GLU A 330 -5.30 3.57 12.18
N ALA A 331 -6.51 3.86 12.66
CA ALA A 331 -6.76 4.66 13.87
C ALA A 331 -7.29 3.83 15.07
N ALA A 332 -7.20 2.51 15.01
CA ALA A 332 -7.68 1.62 16.06
C ALA A 332 -6.72 1.55 17.26
N THR A 333 -7.24 1.19 18.43
CA THR A 333 -6.40 0.69 19.54
C THR A 333 -6.51 -0.83 19.67
N PHE A 334 -5.42 -1.46 20.13
CA PHE A 334 -5.27 -2.93 20.20
C PHE A 334 -4.86 -3.30 21.63
N GLU A 335 -5.84 -3.61 22.46
CA GLU A 335 -5.68 -3.72 23.91
C GLU A 335 -6.32 -5.03 24.40
N ASN A 336 -5.67 -5.74 25.33
CA ASN A 336 -6.18 -6.98 25.94
C ASN A 336 -6.68 -8.03 24.92
N GLY A 337 -6.03 -8.10 23.74
CA GLY A 337 -6.42 -9.00 22.66
C GLY A 337 -7.77 -8.64 21.99
N SER A 338 -8.16 -7.37 21.97
CA SER A 338 -9.34 -6.89 21.24
C SER A 338 -9.00 -5.63 20.45
N VAL A 339 -9.67 -5.39 19.32
CA VAL A 339 -9.50 -4.17 18.53
C VAL A 339 -10.66 -3.19 18.75
N THR A 340 -10.34 -1.91 18.94
CA THR A 340 -11.33 -0.81 18.94
C THR A 340 -11.04 0.16 17.80
N PRO A 341 -11.67 -0.02 16.62
CA PRO A 341 -11.61 0.93 15.51
C PRO A 341 -12.17 2.31 15.88
N ARG A 342 -11.64 3.36 15.24
CA ARG A 342 -12.04 4.76 15.50
C ARG A 342 -12.17 5.54 14.19
N ASP A 343 -12.84 6.70 14.24
CA ASP A 343 -12.93 7.59 13.08
C ASP A 343 -11.56 8.11 12.64
N ASN A 344 -11.34 8.10 11.34
CA ASN A 344 -10.09 8.47 10.71
C ASN A 344 -10.04 9.96 10.33
N PHE A 345 -8.84 10.55 10.17
CA PHE A 345 -8.67 11.95 9.72
C PHE A 345 -9.31 12.24 8.35
N ARG A 346 -9.63 11.20 7.55
CA ARG A 346 -10.37 11.33 6.28
C ARG A 346 -11.87 11.63 6.48
N LEU A 347 -12.47 11.38 7.65
CA LEU A 347 -13.90 11.57 7.93
C LEU A 347 -14.47 12.96 7.55
N PRO A 348 -13.89 14.11 7.93
CA PRO A 348 -14.49 15.42 7.62
C PRO A 348 -14.58 15.67 6.11
N TYR A 349 -13.67 15.10 5.31
CA TYR A 349 -13.73 15.14 3.84
C TYR A 349 -14.87 14.28 3.29
N VAL A 350 -15.10 13.09 3.89
CA VAL A 350 -16.23 12.21 3.55
C VAL A 350 -17.56 12.87 3.92
N GLN A 351 -17.69 13.47 5.10
CA GLN A 351 -18.86 14.24 5.53
C GLN A 351 -19.12 15.46 4.63
N ALA A 352 -18.08 16.18 4.20
CA ALA A 352 -18.22 17.29 3.25
C ALA A 352 -18.67 16.80 1.86
N ALA A 353 -18.13 15.68 1.37
CA ALA A 353 -18.54 15.07 0.11
C ALA A 353 -19.99 14.55 0.16
N ALA A 354 -20.40 13.91 1.25
CA ALA A 354 -21.77 13.44 1.46
C ALA A 354 -22.78 14.61 1.47
N ARG A 355 -22.51 15.66 2.26
CA ARG A 355 -23.36 16.86 2.34
C ARG A 355 -23.47 17.63 1.01
N THR A 356 -22.45 17.58 0.17
CA THR A 356 -22.42 18.29 -1.13
C THR A 356 -22.78 17.41 -2.34
N GLY A 357 -23.22 16.15 -2.12
CA GLY A 357 -23.56 15.22 -3.20
C GLY A 357 -22.37 14.73 -4.04
N LYS A 358 -21.13 14.92 -3.56
CA LYS A 358 -19.87 14.61 -4.26
C LYS A 358 -19.20 13.31 -3.81
N SER A 359 -19.81 12.59 -2.87
CA SER A 359 -19.39 11.24 -2.47
C SER A 359 -19.40 10.27 -3.66
N ILE A 360 -18.58 9.23 -3.59
CA ILE A 360 -18.59 8.11 -4.54
C ILE A 360 -19.82 7.24 -4.19
N PRO A 361 -20.77 6.99 -5.11
CA PRO A 361 -21.86 6.05 -4.85
C PRO A 361 -21.31 4.65 -4.58
N LEU A 362 -21.90 3.88 -3.66
CA LEU A 362 -21.35 2.58 -3.25
C LEU A 362 -21.26 1.60 -4.42
N GLU A 363 -22.26 1.58 -5.31
CA GLU A 363 -22.26 0.78 -6.55
C GLU A 363 -21.04 1.09 -7.45
N ARG A 364 -20.52 2.33 -7.39
CA ARG A 364 -19.28 2.70 -8.09
C ARG A 364 -18.03 2.40 -7.27
N LEU A 365 -18.06 2.59 -5.94
CA LEU A 365 -16.95 2.32 -5.02
C LEU A 365 -16.54 0.84 -5.04
N LEU A 366 -17.54 -0.05 -4.99
CA LEU A 366 -17.39 -1.50 -5.02
C LEU A 366 -16.76 -2.03 -6.32
N THR A 367 -16.82 -1.23 -7.40
CA THR A 367 -16.38 -1.59 -8.75
C THR A 367 -15.17 -0.77 -9.24
N MET A 368 -14.45 -0.09 -8.34
CA MET A 368 -13.26 0.67 -8.71
C MET A 368 -12.05 -0.24 -8.97
N THR A 369 -11.24 0.09 -9.97
CA THR A 369 -9.89 -0.46 -10.13
C THR A 369 -8.87 0.36 -9.33
N GLN A 370 -7.69 -0.22 -8.99
CA GLN A 370 -6.66 0.49 -8.20
C GLN A 370 -6.35 1.92 -8.72
N PRO A 371 -6.15 2.17 -10.04
CA PRO A 371 -5.89 3.52 -10.54
C PRO A 371 -7.06 4.48 -10.34
N GLN A 372 -8.30 3.99 -10.43
CA GLN A 372 -9.50 4.78 -10.19
C GLN A 372 -9.62 5.12 -8.69
N PHE A 373 -9.37 4.16 -7.81
CA PHE A 373 -9.42 4.32 -6.35
C PHE A 373 -8.37 5.33 -5.85
N VAL A 374 -7.10 5.12 -6.24
CA VAL A 374 -5.98 6.02 -5.91
C VAL A 374 -6.20 7.45 -6.45
N SER A 375 -6.79 7.62 -7.64
CA SER A 375 -7.11 8.94 -8.18
C SER A 375 -8.18 9.73 -7.38
N ARG A 376 -8.86 9.10 -6.42
CA ARG A 376 -9.75 9.76 -5.45
C ARG A 376 -9.39 9.44 -3.98
N ALA A 377 -8.12 9.11 -3.70
CA ALA A 377 -7.67 8.47 -2.45
C ALA A 377 -8.34 8.97 -1.14
N ILE A 378 -8.32 10.27 -0.84
CA ILE A 378 -8.90 10.82 0.42
C ILE A 378 -10.36 10.38 0.61
N LEU A 379 -11.16 10.40 -0.46
CA LEU A 379 -12.56 9.97 -0.41
C LEU A 379 -12.72 8.46 -0.54
N ALA A 380 -11.95 7.81 -1.41
CA ALA A 380 -12.06 6.38 -1.67
C ALA A 380 -11.72 5.54 -0.42
N TYR A 381 -10.56 5.82 0.21
CA TYR A 381 -10.13 5.16 1.45
C TYR A 381 -11.09 5.52 2.59
N GLY A 382 -11.38 6.82 2.77
CA GLY A 382 -12.26 7.31 3.83
C GLY A 382 -13.68 6.74 3.77
N GLN A 383 -14.27 6.60 2.58
CA GLN A 383 -15.57 5.95 2.42
C GLN A 383 -15.52 4.45 2.68
N SER A 384 -14.49 3.75 2.20
CA SER A 384 -14.35 2.31 2.43
C SER A 384 -14.15 1.98 3.92
N GLY A 385 -13.23 2.65 4.59
CA GLY A 385 -13.00 2.47 6.03
C GLY A 385 -14.22 2.84 6.87
N SER A 386 -14.89 3.96 6.56
CA SER A 386 -16.10 4.34 7.32
C SER A 386 -17.32 3.46 7.04
N LEU A 387 -17.43 2.82 5.87
CA LEU A 387 -18.47 1.81 5.61
C LEU A 387 -18.21 0.54 6.44
N LEU A 388 -16.96 0.10 6.54
CA LEU A 388 -16.59 -1.06 7.37
C LEU A 388 -16.68 -0.73 8.87
N LEU A 389 -16.44 0.52 9.29
CA LEU A 389 -16.67 1.01 10.65
C LEU A 389 -18.17 1.01 11.01
N PHE A 390 -19.03 1.42 10.08
CA PHE A 390 -20.48 1.30 10.24
C PHE A 390 -20.91 -0.16 10.42
N LEU A 391 -20.36 -1.10 9.64
CA LEU A 391 -20.62 -2.54 9.85
C LEU A 391 -20.07 -3.03 11.19
N HIS A 392 -18.91 -2.55 11.62
CA HIS A 392 -18.32 -2.90 12.92
C HIS A 392 -19.23 -2.50 14.09
N GLU A 393 -19.67 -1.25 14.13
CA GLU A 393 -20.53 -0.73 15.22
C GLU A 393 -21.93 -1.37 15.26
N ASN A 394 -22.40 -1.94 14.14
CA ASN A 394 -23.65 -2.71 14.10
C ASN A 394 -23.44 -4.22 14.41
N GLY A 395 -22.23 -4.65 14.78
CA GLY A 395 -21.89 -6.07 15.01
C GLY A 395 -21.85 -6.93 13.75
N LEU A 396 -21.80 -6.31 12.56
CA LEU A 396 -21.94 -6.96 11.26
C LEU A 396 -20.61 -7.20 10.53
N LEU A 397 -19.48 -6.63 10.96
CA LEU A 397 -18.21 -6.71 10.20
C LEU A 397 -17.73 -8.16 10.00
N ARG A 398 -17.69 -8.97 11.06
CA ARG A 398 -17.31 -10.40 11.00
C ARG A 398 -18.24 -11.17 10.05
N LYS A 399 -19.56 -11.05 10.25
CA LYS A 399 -20.59 -11.66 9.40
C LYS A 399 -20.46 -11.23 7.93
N PHE A 400 -20.16 -9.96 7.65
CA PHE A 400 -19.91 -9.47 6.30
C PHE A 400 -18.70 -10.15 5.68
N TYR A 401 -17.59 -10.24 6.41
CA TYR A 401 -16.36 -10.82 5.90
C TYR A 401 -16.48 -12.33 5.65
N ASP A 402 -17.13 -13.06 6.55
CA ASP A 402 -17.46 -14.49 6.38
C ASP A 402 -18.38 -14.72 5.17
N THR A 403 -19.48 -13.94 5.08
CA THR A 403 -20.42 -14.00 3.96
C THR A 403 -19.68 -13.70 2.66
N TYR A 404 -18.84 -12.67 2.63
CA TYR A 404 -18.08 -12.29 1.44
C TYR A 404 -17.08 -13.38 1.00
N LYS A 405 -16.32 -13.97 1.93
CA LYS A 405 -15.44 -15.10 1.63
C LYS A 405 -16.24 -16.30 1.10
N GLY A 406 -17.42 -16.57 1.64
CA GLY A 406 -18.33 -17.63 1.19
C GLY A 406 -18.99 -17.37 -0.18
N THR A 407 -19.27 -16.11 -0.52
CA THR A 407 -19.93 -15.72 -1.80
C THR A 407 -18.96 -15.19 -2.86
N TYR A 408 -17.64 -15.36 -2.66
CA TYR A 408 -16.60 -14.69 -3.45
C TYR A 408 -16.70 -14.98 -4.96
N ASP A 409 -16.97 -16.23 -5.36
CA ASP A 409 -17.01 -16.59 -6.79
C ASP A 409 -18.34 -16.23 -7.49
N GLN A 410 -19.40 -15.97 -6.73
CA GLN A 410 -20.67 -15.45 -7.24
C GLN A 410 -20.63 -13.92 -7.37
N ASP A 411 -20.05 -13.21 -6.40
CA ASP A 411 -19.86 -11.77 -6.45
C ASP A 411 -18.54 -11.32 -5.80
N ARG A 412 -17.52 -11.14 -6.64
CA ARG A 412 -16.21 -10.61 -6.24
C ARG A 412 -16.25 -9.16 -5.76
N THR A 413 -17.31 -8.40 -6.04
CA THR A 413 -17.43 -6.99 -5.61
C THR A 413 -17.84 -6.83 -4.15
N GLY A 414 -18.45 -7.87 -3.56
CA GLY A 414 -18.96 -7.85 -2.18
C GLY A 414 -20.30 -7.14 -1.99
N ARG A 415 -20.97 -6.70 -3.07
CA ARG A 415 -22.35 -6.18 -3.03
C ARG A 415 -23.30 -7.20 -2.42
N MET A 416 -23.27 -8.44 -2.90
CA MET A 416 -24.19 -9.49 -2.46
C MET A 416 -23.98 -9.81 -0.98
N ALA A 417 -22.73 -9.82 -0.52
CA ALA A 417 -22.38 -10.01 0.88
C ALA A 417 -22.87 -8.85 1.77
N LEU A 418 -22.78 -7.59 1.31
CA LEU A 418 -23.39 -6.45 2.02
C LEU A 418 -24.92 -6.60 2.13
N GLU A 419 -25.60 -6.91 1.02
CA GLU A 419 -27.06 -7.04 1.01
C GLU A 419 -27.55 -8.22 1.87
N GLN A 420 -26.89 -9.38 1.81
CA GLN A 420 -27.18 -10.54 2.65
C GLN A 420 -26.86 -10.32 4.14
N THR A 421 -25.77 -9.60 4.44
CA THR A 421 -25.37 -9.35 5.84
C THR A 421 -26.31 -8.40 6.54
N THR A 422 -26.67 -7.31 5.86
CA THR A 422 -27.43 -6.18 6.42
C THR A 422 -28.95 -6.30 6.25
N GLY A 423 -29.42 -7.15 5.32
CA GLY A 423 -30.84 -7.20 4.91
C GLY A 423 -31.31 -5.96 4.14
N ARG A 424 -30.41 -5.01 3.81
CA ARG A 424 -30.71 -3.80 3.03
C ARG A 424 -30.30 -4.00 1.57
N LYS A 425 -31.02 -3.37 0.63
CA LYS A 425 -30.50 -3.18 -0.73
C LYS A 425 -29.38 -2.13 -0.71
N LEU A 426 -28.41 -2.22 -1.62
CA LEU A 426 -27.20 -1.38 -1.58
C LEU A 426 -27.48 0.13 -1.50
N LYS A 427 -28.55 0.61 -2.15
CA LYS A 427 -29.00 2.01 -2.12
C LYS A 427 -29.50 2.44 -0.74
N ASP A 428 -30.21 1.57 -0.03
CA ASP A 428 -30.76 1.85 1.29
C ASP A 428 -29.70 1.73 2.38
N LEU A 429 -28.77 0.79 2.21
CA LEU A 429 -27.54 0.72 2.98
C LEU A 429 -26.70 2.00 2.83
N GLU A 430 -26.55 2.52 1.60
CA GLU A 430 -25.87 3.80 1.37
C GLU A 430 -26.59 4.97 2.06
N ASN A 431 -27.93 4.98 2.06
CA ASN A 431 -28.71 6.00 2.76
C ASN A 431 -28.54 5.92 4.29
N ASP A 432 -28.56 4.73 4.88
CA ASP A 432 -28.39 4.54 6.33
C ASP A 432 -26.95 4.86 6.79
N TRP A 433 -25.95 4.41 6.03
CA TRP A 433 -24.54 4.79 6.25
C TRP A 433 -24.33 6.31 6.11
N ARG A 434 -24.98 6.99 5.15
CA ARG A 434 -24.96 8.46 5.03
C ARG A 434 -25.58 9.18 6.24
N LYS A 435 -26.64 8.62 6.85
CA LYS A 435 -27.24 9.17 8.09
C LYS A 435 -26.27 9.02 9.27
N TRP A 436 -25.71 7.82 9.46
CA TRP A 436 -24.71 7.55 10.51
C TRP A 436 -23.45 8.41 10.34
N LEU A 437 -22.97 8.61 9.10
CA LEU A 437 -21.87 9.54 8.80
C LEU A 437 -22.14 10.97 9.29
N ALA A 438 -23.39 11.42 9.26
CA ALA A 438 -23.78 12.77 9.67
C ALA A 438 -23.79 12.97 11.19
N THR A 439 -23.82 11.89 12.00
CA THR A 439 -23.74 11.97 13.46
C THR A 439 -22.31 11.83 14.01
N ARG A 440 -21.35 11.34 13.19
CA ARG A 440 -19.95 11.18 13.60
C ARG A 440 -19.29 12.51 13.97
N ARG A 441 -18.47 12.48 15.02
CA ARG A 441 -17.56 13.57 15.38
C ARG A 441 -16.17 13.27 14.79
N PRO A 442 -15.65 14.08 13.85
CA PRO A 442 -14.32 13.82 13.29
C PRO A 442 -13.21 14.04 14.32
N PRO A 443 -12.12 13.25 14.27
CA PRO A 443 -10.96 13.48 15.13
C PRO A 443 -10.35 14.86 14.84
N ALA A 444 -9.87 15.54 15.88
CA ALA A 444 -9.38 16.91 15.75
C ALA A 444 -8.06 16.96 14.97
N MET A 445 -8.09 17.55 13.77
CA MET A 445 -6.90 17.78 12.94
C MET A 445 -6.15 19.07 13.32
N THR A 446 -6.62 19.80 14.32
CA THR A 446 -5.98 21.00 14.88
C THR A 446 -6.59 21.32 16.24
N THR A 447 -5.81 21.92 17.14
CA THR A 447 -6.29 22.47 18.41
C THR A 447 -7.09 23.78 18.25
N GLY A 448 -7.15 24.36 17.04
CA GLY A 448 -7.78 25.66 16.78
C GLY A 448 -6.84 26.86 16.97
N PRO A 449 -7.31 28.10 16.78
CA PRO A 449 -6.47 29.30 16.86
C PRO A 449 -6.02 29.60 18.31
N ASP A 450 -6.93 29.51 19.28
CA ASP A 450 -6.65 29.72 20.72
C ASP A 450 -6.45 28.40 21.50
N GLY A 451 -6.22 27.32 20.76
CA GLY A 451 -6.02 25.98 21.32
C GLY A 451 -4.69 25.79 22.04
N ALA A 452 -4.59 24.63 22.70
CA ALA A 452 -3.36 24.13 23.28
C ALA A 452 -2.22 24.08 22.23
N PHE A 453 -1.02 24.38 22.70
CA PHE A 453 0.16 24.58 21.88
C PHE A 453 1.40 24.03 22.57
N LEU A 454 2.19 23.23 21.85
CA LEU A 454 3.50 22.75 22.31
C LEU A 454 4.66 23.68 21.94
N GLY A 455 4.54 24.50 20.89
CA GLY A 455 5.69 25.28 20.39
C GLY A 455 6.78 24.41 19.74
N VAL A 456 6.39 23.42 18.94
CA VAL A 456 7.33 22.53 18.21
C VAL A 456 7.00 22.45 16.71
N ARG A 457 8.01 22.16 15.90
CA ARG A 457 7.89 21.83 14.48
C ARG A 457 8.56 20.47 14.24
N PHE A 458 7.78 19.48 13.80
CA PHE A 458 8.32 18.14 13.52
C PHE A 458 8.85 18.03 12.08
N GLY A 459 9.88 17.22 11.89
CA GLY A 459 10.46 16.92 10.59
C GLY A 459 9.68 15.83 9.83
N GLN A 460 10.21 15.41 8.67
CA GLN A 460 9.68 14.29 7.87
C GLN A 460 10.55 13.03 7.97
N GLU A 461 11.17 12.80 9.13
CA GLU A 461 12.02 11.62 9.37
C GLU A 461 11.21 10.34 9.61
N ASN A 462 11.89 9.20 9.58
CA ASN A 462 11.30 7.87 9.70
C ASN A 462 10.89 7.51 11.13
N ASP A 463 11.61 8.03 12.11
CA ASP A 463 11.51 7.63 13.51
C ASP A 463 10.38 8.38 14.27
N GLY A 464 9.24 8.58 13.62
CA GLY A 464 8.06 9.23 14.20
C GLY A 464 8.20 10.75 14.40
N LEU A 465 7.76 11.24 15.56
CA LEU A 465 7.59 12.66 15.87
C LEU A 465 8.90 13.34 16.31
N LYS A 466 9.89 13.38 15.40
CA LYS A 466 11.16 14.08 15.63
C LYS A 466 11.03 15.60 15.52
N LEU A 467 11.48 16.33 16.53
CA LEU A 467 11.53 17.79 16.56
C LEU A 467 12.62 18.29 15.61
N GLU A 468 12.22 18.95 14.53
CA GLU A 468 13.14 19.69 13.65
C GLU A 468 13.43 21.10 14.22
N ASP A 469 12.48 21.64 14.99
CA ASP A 469 12.54 22.98 15.55
C ASP A 469 11.72 23.10 16.83
N VAL A 470 12.09 24.06 17.68
CA VAL A 470 11.38 24.42 18.90
C VAL A 470 11.23 25.93 18.96
N VAL A 471 10.00 26.41 19.19
CA VAL A 471 9.70 27.85 19.22
C VAL A 471 10.33 28.45 20.46
N ALA A 472 11.33 29.32 20.27
CA ALA A 472 12.06 29.98 21.34
C ALA A 472 11.12 30.73 22.29
N LYS A 473 11.33 30.59 23.61
CA LYS A 473 10.44 31.02 24.70
C LYS A 473 9.02 30.43 24.67
N GLY A 474 8.79 29.42 23.83
CA GLY A 474 7.55 28.66 23.77
C GLY A 474 7.47 27.57 24.85
N PRO A 475 6.34 26.84 24.92
CA PRO A 475 6.11 25.80 25.92
C PRO A 475 7.18 24.70 25.96
N ALA A 476 7.51 24.14 24.80
CA ALA A 476 8.54 23.11 24.65
C ALA A 476 9.95 23.59 24.99
N ASP A 477 10.31 24.83 24.61
CA ASP A 477 11.62 25.44 24.93
C ASP A 477 11.75 25.67 26.44
N THR A 478 10.70 26.20 27.06
CA THR A 478 10.58 26.38 28.52
C THR A 478 10.69 25.04 29.27
N ALA A 479 10.16 23.96 28.71
CA ALA A 479 10.28 22.60 29.24
C ALA A 479 11.61 21.90 28.89
N GLY A 480 12.53 22.58 28.19
CA GLY A 480 13.87 22.06 27.87
C GLY A 480 13.91 21.01 26.74
N LEU A 481 12.87 20.93 25.90
CA LEU A 481 12.88 20.17 24.65
C LEU A 481 13.76 20.84 23.59
N ARG A 482 14.32 20.04 22.68
CA ARG A 482 15.37 20.48 21.75
C ARG A 482 15.19 19.85 20.38
N ARG A 483 15.70 20.52 19.34
CA ARG A 483 15.86 19.93 18.00
C ARG A 483 16.62 18.60 18.10
N GLY A 484 16.08 17.55 17.48
CA GLY A 484 16.62 16.19 17.53
C GLY A 484 15.88 15.24 18.48
N ASP A 485 15.14 15.76 19.46
CA ASP A 485 14.25 14.97 20.32
C ASP A 485 13.14 14.28 19.49
N VAL A 486 12.66 13.12 19.95
CA VAL A 486 11.52 12.41 19.36
C VAL A 486 10.43 12.22 20.41
N ILE A 487 9.22 12.73 20.17
CA ILE A 487 8.06 12.39 21.00
C ILE A 487 7.62 10.96 20.65
N VAL A 488 7.45 10.12 21.68
CA VAL A 488 6.96 8.73 21.56
C VAL A 488 5.68 8.46 22.36
N GLY A 489 5.29 9.36 23.28
CA GLY A 489 4.05 9.23 24.05
C GLY A 489 3.52 10.55 24.61
N MET A 490 2.19 10.70 24.53
CA MET A 490 1.30 11.68 25.18
C MET A 490 0.72 11.15 26.50
N ASP A 491 1.26 11.56 27.65
CA ASP A 491 0.88 11.02 28.97
C ASP A 491 1.13 9.49 29.00
N GLU A 492 0.15 8.70 29.44
CA GLU A 492 0.18 7.23 29.37
C GLU A 492 0.06 6.71 27.92
N LEU A 493 -0.50 7.50 27.00
CA LEU A 493 -0.82 7.06 25.64
C LEU A 493 0.40 7.09 24.71
N ASP A 494 0.48 6.08 23.85
CA ASP A 494 1.56 5.91 22.89
C ASP A 494 1.29 6.71 21.61
N VAL A 495 2.25 7.53 21.18
CA VAL A 495 2.03 8.55 20.14
C VAL A 495 3.21 8.57 19.17
N ARG A 496 2.99 7.99 17.99
CA ARG A 496 4.04 7.79 16.98
C ARG A 496 3.90 8.68 15.74
N ASP A 497 2.78 9.42 15.61
CA ASP A 497 2.58 10.39 14.53
C ASP A 497 1.61 11.55 14.87
N TYR A 498 1.49 12.51 13.94
CA TYR A 498 0.59 13.66 14.02
C TYR A 498 -0.89 13.28 14.09
N GLN A 499 -1.28 12.18 13.44
CA GLN A 499 -2.67 11.72 13.38
C GLN A 499 -3.13 11.22 14.76
N SER A 500 -2.23 10.64 15.56
CA SER A 500 -2.47 10.29 16.97
C SER A 500 -2.25 11.47 17.92
N LEU A 501 -1.27 12.37 17.69
CA LEU A 501 -0.97 13.47 18.60
C LEU A 501 -2.04 14.57 18.63
N LEU A 502 -2.53 14.99 17.46
CA LEU A 502 -3.39 16.17 17.34
C LEU A 502 -4.77 16.04 18.03
N PRO A 503 -5.45 14.87 18.00
CA PRO A 503 -6.66 14.66 18.79
C PRO A 503 -6.41 14.84 20.30
N LEU A 504 -5.36 14.20 20.84
CA LEU A 504 -5.04 14.26 22.26
C LEU A 504 -4.71 15.68 22.72
N LEU A 505 -3.95 16.44 21.91
CA LEU A 505 -3.67 17.85 22.21
C LEU A 505 -4.93 18.75 22.12
N ALA A 506 -5.94 18.38 21.32
CA ALA A 506 -7.17 19.17 21.18
C ALA A 506 -8.18 18.94 22.31
N GLU A 507 -8.03 17.86 23.08
CA GLU A 507 -8.78 17.61 24.32
C GLU A 507 -8.25 18.44 25.50
N ARG A 508 -6.99 18.87 25.44
CA ARG A 508 -6.28 19.62 26.51
C ARG A 508 -6.46 21.13 26.37
N LYS A 509 -6.28 21.86 27.47
CA LYS A 509 -6.45 23.33 27.55
C LYS A 509 -5.10 24.05 27.64
N PRO A 510 -4.98 25.29 27.12
CA PRO A 510 -3.85 26.17 27.47
C PRO A 510 -3.76 26.36 28.99
N GLY A 511 -2.56 26.20 29.55
CA GLY A 511 -2.26 26.20 30.98
C GLY A 511 -2.23 24.80 31.63
N GLU A 512 -2.70 23.76 30.94
CA GLU A 512 -2.66 22.38 31.41
C GLU A 512 -1.27 21.75 31.23
N THR A 513 -0.84 20.90 32.16
CA THR A 513 0.46 20.20 32.05
C THR A 513 0.25 18.80 31.49
N VAL A 514 0.98 18.45 30.44
CA VAL A 514 1.04 17.08 29.88
C VAL A 514 2.43 16.48 30.04
N TRP A 515 2.51 15.17 30.18
CA TRP A 515 3.78 14.45 30.30
C TRP A 515 4.19 13.87 28.94
N LEU A 516 5.18 14.47 28.30
CA LEU A 516 5.72 13.93 27.06
C LEU A 516 6.76 12.85 27.36
N ARG A 517 6.55 11.64 26.84
CA ARG A 517 7.60 10.63 26.74
C ARG A 517 8.45 10.95 25.50
N VAL A 518 9.72 11.26 25.71
CA VAL A 518 10.64 11.83 24.72
C VAL A 518 11.93 11.02 24.66
N ARG A 519 12.32 10.57 23.47
CA ARG A 519 13.62 9.93 23.21
C ARG A 519 14.62 10.97 22.69
N ARG A 520 15.75 11.13 23.38
CA ARG A 520 16.85 12.06 23.10
C ARG A 520 18.15 11.27 22.96
N ALA A 521 18.55 10.97 21.72
CA ALA A 521 19.48 9.86 21.43
C ALA A 521 19.02 8.59 22.17
N GLU A 522 19.94 7.79 22.75
CA GLU A 522 19.60 6.53 23.44
C GLU A 522 18.91 6.71 24.81
N ARG A 523 18.44 7.92 25.18
CA ARG A 523 17.82 8.20 26.48
C ARG A 523 16.35 8.55 26.35
N TYR A 524 15.52 7.85 27.11
CA TYR A 524 14.10 8.17 27.28
C TYR A 524 13.91 9.09 28.49
N LEU A 525 13.11 10.13 28.31
CA LEU A 525 12.84 11.20 29.28
C LEU A 525 11.33 11.39 29.42
N ALA A 526 10.85 11.56 30.65
CA ALA A 526 9.52 12.09 30.91
C ALA A 526 9.64 13.60 31.13
N VAL A 527 9.05 14.41 30.23
CA VAL A 527 9.17 15.87 30.24
C VAL A 527 7.78 16.49 30.48
N PRO A 528 7.55 17.18 31.61
CA PRO A 528 6.30 17.89 31.85
C PRO A 528 6.29 19.18 31.03
N VAL A 529 5.24 19.40 30.24
CA VAL A 529 5.07 20.59 29.39
C VAL A 529 3.76 21.29 29.73
N VAL A 530 3.85 22.53 30.22
CA VAL A 530 2.70 23.41 30.42
C VAL A 530 2.25 23.97 29.08
N LEU A 531 1.10 23.55 28.58
CA LEU A 531 0.61 23.87 27.24
C LEU A 531 0.33 25.37 27.06
N GLY A 532 0.86 25.96 25.99
CA GLY A 532 0.61 27.36 25.64
C GLY A 532 -0.73 27.57 24.94
N ARG A 533 -1.07 28.84 24.69
CA ARG A 533 -2.14 29.25 23.76
C ARG A 533 -1.50 29.66 22.43
N ARG A 534 -1.87 29.00 21.33
CA ARG A 534 -1.24 29.18 20.01
C ARG A 534 -1.16 30.64 19.55
N ASN A 535 -2.26 31.39 19.60
CA ASN A 535 -2.31 32.82 19.23
C ASN A 535 -1.45 33.74 20.13
N ALA A 536 -1.15 33.37 21.37
CA ALA A 536 -0.42 34.24 22.31
C ALA A 536 1.08 34.36 21.99
N THR A 537 1.64 33.38 21.27
CA THR A 537 3.06 33.28 20.93
C THR A 537 3.43 33.80 19.53
N THR A 538 2.46 34.27 18.74
CA THR A 538 2.69 34.77 17.37
C THR A 538 2.81 36.30 17.26
N SER A 539 2.74 37.02 18.37
CA SER A 539 3.00 38.47 18.43
C SER A 539 4.50 38.75 18.62
N PRO A 540 5.21 39.36 17.65
CA PRO A 540 6.61 39.75 17.84
C PRO A 540 6.69 40.97 18.76
N SER A 541 7.07 40.77 20.01
CA SER A 541 7.32 41.85 20.97
C SER A 541 8.72 42.46 20.79
N GLY A 542 8.90 43.18 19.68
CA GLY A 542 10.13 43.92 19.37
C GLY A 542 9.92 44.88 18.20
N ARG A 543 10.47 46.09 18.33
CA ARG A 543 10.59 47.08 17.24
C ARG A 543 11.98 46.97 16.62
#